data_AF-A0A9E9NSK4-F1
#
_entry.id   AF-A0A9E9NSK4-F1
#
_cell.length_a   1.000
_cell.length_b   1.000
_cell.length_c   1.000
_cell.angle_alpha   90.00
_cell.angle_beta   90.00
_cell.angle_gamma   90.00
#
_symmetry.space_group_name_H-M   'P 1'
#
loop_
_entity.id
_entity.type
_entity.pdbx_description
1 polymer ?
#
loop_
_entity_poly.entity_id
_entity_poly.type
_entity_poly.pdbx_seq_one_letter_code
_entity_poly.pdbx_strand_id
1 'polypeptide(L)'
;MISKKLLTGLLAAACSVGMLVATTASAQYVGPTRVTAKTSIRSVLKNPVDDELVILKGRLTKQLSHDKYEFTDKTGTITVEIDQDVFAGRQIGPDTVIEIAGKVDKDTGKPVEIDVKRIGIAAATSKK
;
A
#
# COMPACT_ATOMS: atom_id res chain seq x y z
N MET A 1 -10.02 67.35 -37.41
CA MET A 1 -8.87 67.72 -38.26
C MET A 1 -7.61 67.06 -37.70
N ILE A 2 -6.92 66.22 -38.49
CA ILE A 2 -5.42 66.08 -38.61
C ILE A 2 -4.69 65.57 -37.33
N SER A 3 -3.81 64.55 -37.26
CA SER A 3 -3.09 63.58 -38.12
C SER A 3 -2.46 62.53 -37.17
N LYS A 4 -2.50 61.21 -37.41
CA LYS A 4 -1.54 60.33 -38.12
C LYS A 4 -0.02 60.47 -37.79
N LYS A 5 0.58 59.29 -37.53
CA LYS A 5 2.00 58.80 -37.69
C LYS A 5 2.82 58.69 -36.38
N LEU A 6 3.77 57.77 -36.15
CA LEU A 6 4.09 56.37 -36.53
C LEU A 6 5.40 56.00 -35.76
N LEU A 7 5.49 54.77 -35.24
CA LEU A 7 6.66 53.86 -35.09
C LEU A 7 8.09 54.40 -34.74
N THR A 8 8.68 53.93 -33.63
CA THR A 8 9.83 52.98 -33.53
C THR A 8 10.56 53.06 -32.18
N GLY A 9 11.00 51.91 -31.65
CA GLY A 9 11.90 51.81 -30.50
C GLY A 9 11.89 50.44 -29.82
N LEU A 10 12.57 49.45 -30.43
CA LEU A 10 12.83 48.12 -29.86
C LEU A 10 14.04 48.17 -28.91
N LEU A 11 13.90 47.71 -27.67
CA LEU A 11 15.02 47.13 -26.92
C LEU A 11 14.51 45.98 -26.05
N ALA A 12 14.88 44.76 -26.44
CA ALA A 12 14.68 43.56 -25.64
C ALA A 12 15.77 43.50 -24.55
N ALA A 13 15.37 43.21 -23.31
CA ALA A 13 16.26 42.63 -22.31
C ALA A 13 15.43 41.74 -21.36
N ALA A 14 15.76 40.46 -21.40
CA ALA A 14 15.16 39.37 -20.67
C ALA A 14 15.70 39.26 -19.22
N CYS A 15 15.19 38.27 -18.49
CA CYS A 15 15.62 37.75 -17.18
C CYS A 15 14.99 38.48 -15.98
N SER A 16 14.33 37.84 -15.01
CA SER A 16 14.35 36.43 -14.63
C SER A 16 13.17 36.14 -13.69
N VAL A 17 12.34 35.16 -14.06
CA VAL A 17 11.40 34.50 -13.13
C VAL A 17 12.25 33.64 -12.20
N GLY A 18 12.41 34.06 -10.94
CA GLY A 18 13.10 33.27 -9.92
C GLY A 18 12.31 32.01 -9.62
N MET A 19 12.70 30.90 -10.26
CA MET A 19 12.16 29.57 -9.99
C MET A 19 12.80 29.06 -8.69
N LEU A 20 12.05 29.04 -7.58
CA LEU A 20 12.45 28.31 -6.38
C LEU A 20 12.38 26.81 -6.71
N VAL A 21 13.52 26.20 -7.02
CA VAL A 21 13.63 24.74 -7.07
C VAL A 21 13.83 24.27 -5.63
N ALA A 22 12.76 23.80 -5.00
CA ALA A 22 12.87 23.07 -3.73
C ALA A 22 13.60 21.75 -4.02
N THR A 23 14.86 21.65 -3.58
CA THR A 23 15.60 20.40 -3.64
C THR A 23 14.95 19.42 -2.69
N THR A 24 14.32 18.36 -3.22
CA THR A 24 13.86 17.24 -2.43
C THR A 24 15.07 16.54 -1.83
N ALA A 25 15.30 16.74 -0.53
CA ALA A 25 16.27 15.94 0.22
C ALA A 25 15.69 14.53 0.37
N SER A 26 16.01 13.64 -0.56
CA SER A 26 15.69 12.21 -0.43
C SER A 26 16.78 11.54 0.41
N ALA A 27 16.57 11.49 1.73
CA ALA A 27 17.30 10.59 2.59
C ALA A 27 16.67 9.19 2.47
N GLN A 28 17.20 8.35 1.58
CA GLN A 28 16.81 6.94 1.50
C GLN A 28 17.95 6.06 2.00
N TYR A 29 17.65 5.13 2.91
CA TYR A 29 18.62 4.15 3.41
C TYR A 29 19.19 3.32 2.26
N VAL A 30 20.51 3.32 2.11
CA VAL A 30 21.23 2.50 1.12
C VAL A 30 22.15 1.54 1.89
N GLY A 31 21.59 0.41 2.29
CA GLY A 31 22.31 -0.65 2.99
C GLY A 31 21.55 -1.97 2.92
N PRO A 32 22.15 -3.11 3.31
CA PRO A 32 21.47 -4.40 3.28
C PRO A 32 20.24 -4.40 4.20
N THR A 33 19.05 -4.56 3.63
CA THR A 33 17.82 -4.74 4.41
C THR A 33 17.54 -6.23 4.58
N ARG A 34 17.45 -6.72 5.82
CA ARG A 34 16.85 -8.03 6.12
C ARG A 34 15.49 -7.80 6.75
N VAL A 35 14.45 -7.74 5.93
CA VAL A 35 13.08 -7.91 6.40
C VAL A 35 12.62 -9.26 5.90
N THR A 36 12.73 -10.29 6.73
CA THR A 36 12.21 -11.62 6.43
C THR A 36 10.77 -11.67 6.93
N ALA A 37 9.80 -11.46 6.05
CA ALA A 37 8.40 -11.60 6.41
C ALA A 37 8.00 -13.08 6.44
N LYS A 38 7.15 -13.49 7.40
CA LYS A 38 6.52 -14.81 7.35
C LYS A 38 5.56 -14.90 6.18
N THR A 39 5.53 -16.05 5.52
CA THR A 39 4.77 -16.24 4.27
C THR A 39 3.65 -17.27 4.33
N SER A 40 3.30 -17.76 5.53
CA SER A 40 2.19 -18.69 5.69
C SER A 40 1.50 -18.53 7.05
N ILE A 41 0.18 -18.75 7.08
CA ILE A 41 -0.63 -18.67 8.30
C ILE A 41 -0.12 -19.65 9.37
N ARG A 42 0.22 -20.89 8.99
CA ARG A 42 0.78 -21.88 9.92
C ARG A 42 2.07 -21.40 10.60
N SER A 43 2.91 -20.64 9.90
CA SER A 43 4.17 -20.13 10.47
C SER A 43 3.93 -18.99 11.44
N VAL A 44 2.92 -18.16 11.17
CA VAL A 44 2.44 -17.12 12.09
C VAL A 44 1.93 -17.77 13.38
N LEU A 45 0.98 -18.69 13.26
CA LEU A 45 0.31 -19.32 14.42
C LEU A 45 1.23 -20.22 15.25
N LYS A 46 2.26 -20.84 14.65
CA LYS A 46 3.21 -21.70 15.37
C LYS A 46 4.03 -20.92 16.41
N ASN A 47 4.38 -19.67 16.11
CA ASN A 47 5.16 -18.82 17.00
C ASN A 47 4.80 -17.35 16.75
N PRO A 48 3.66 -16.86 17.22
CA PRO A 48 3.23 -15.49 16.96
C PRO A 48 4.13 -14.51 17.71
N VAL A 49 4.75 -13.61 16.95
CA VAL A 49 5.55 -12.50 17.47
C VAL A 49 4.79 -11.24 17.15
N ASP A 50 4.48 -10.45 18.17
CA ASP A 50 3.77 -9.18 18.01
C ASP A 50 4.58 -8.21 17.13
N ASP A 51 3.90 -7.37 16.36
CA ASP A 51 4.47 -6.42 15.39
C ASP A 51 5.30 -7.06 14.24
N GLU A 52 5.37 -8.38 14.15
CA GLU A 52 6.13 -9.08 13.12
C GLU A 52 5.50 -8.89 11.73
N LEU A 53 6.32 -8.52 10.74
CA LEU A 53 5.86 -8.34 9.37
C LEU A 53 5.53 -9.67 8.69
N VAL A 54 4.41 -9.69 7.98
CA VAL A 54 3.95 -10.86 7.22
C VAL A 54 3.57 -10.47 5.79
N ILE A 55 3.74 -11.41 4.87
CA ILE A 55 3.21 -11.33 3.50
C ILE A 55 2.48 -12.65 3.23
N LEU A 56 1.15 -12.63 3.23
CA LEU A 56 0.33 -13.83 3.11
C LEU A 56 -0.46 -13.81 1.80
N LYS A 57 -0.57 -14.97 1.14
CA LYS A 57 -1.34 -15.13 -0.10
C LYS A 57 -2.50 -16.09 0.11
N GLY A 58 -3.72 -15.63 -0.16
CA GLY A 58 -4.94 -16.34 0.21
C GLY A 58 -6.19 -15.63 -0.31
N ARG A 59 -7.32 -15.83 0.38
CA ARG A 59 -8.64 -15.26 0.03
C ARG A 59 -9.37 -14.81 1.29
N LEU A 60 -10.18 -13.76 1.17
CA LEU A 60 -11.15 -13.36 2.19
C LEU A 60 -12.39 -14.25 2.06
N THR A 61 -12.59 -15.19 2.98
CA THR A 61 -13.68 -16.19 2.88
C THR A 61 -14.96 -15.74 3.56
N LYS A 62 -14.88 -14.83 4.52
CA LYS A 62 -16.04 -14.34 5.28
C LYS A 62 -15.75 -12.97 5.91
N GLN A 63 -16.75 -12.09 5.96
CA GLN A 63 -16.70 -10.90 6.81
C GLN A 63 -17.22 -11.25 8.22
N LEU A 64 -16.44 -10.96 9.25
CA LEU A 64 -16.74 -11.28 10.64
C LEU A 64 -17.34 -10.07 11.38
N SER A 65 -16.83 -8.87 11.09
CA SER A 65 -17.34 -7.58 11.55
C SER A 65 -17.00 -6.49 10.53
N HIS A 66 -17.15 -5.21 10.87
CA HIS A 66 -16.90 -4.09 9.96
C HIS A 66 -15.53 -4.20 9.26
N ASP A 67 -14.44 -4.22 10.05
CA ASP A 67 -13.07 -4.26 9.54
C ASP A 67 -12.41 -5.64 9.69
N LYS A 68 -13.11 -6.64 10.25
CA LYS A 68 -12.55 -7.98 10.46
C LYS A 68 -13.06 -9.00 9.45
N TYR A 69 -12.13 -9.76 8.89
CA TYR A 69 -12.38 -10.76 7.87
C TYR A 69 -11.68 -12.07 8.20
N GLU A 70 -12.26 -13.17 7.75
CA GLU A 70 -11.61 -14.47 7.73
C GLU A 70 -10.73 -14.57 6.48
N PHE A 71 -9.44 -14.82 6.67
CA PHE A 71 -8.47 -15.00 5.60
C PHE A 71 -7.93 -16.42 5.60
N THR A 72 -7.99 -17.09 4.45
CA THR A 72 -7.60 -18.50 4.31
C THR A 72 -6.49 -18.65 3.27
N ASP A 73 -5.43 -19.36 3.65
CA ASP A 73 -4.38 -19.85 2.76
C ASP A 73 -4.36 -21.40 2.74
N LYS A 74 -3.35 -22.01 2.10
CA LYS A 74 -3.23 -23.48 2.03
C LYS A 74 -2.90 -24.15 3.37
N THR A 75 -2.49 -23.37 4.36
CA THR A 75 -1.92 -23.82 5.63
C THR A 75 -2.85 -23.59 6.82
N GLY A 76 -3.89 -22.76 6.65
CA GLY A 76 -4.92 -22.56 7.65
C GLY A 76 -5.77 -21.32 7.39
N THR A 77 -6.39 -20.84 8.46
CA THR A 77 -7.28 -19.67 8.47
C THR A 77 -6.89 -18.76 9.63
N ILE A 78 -6.97 -17.45 9.43
CA ILE A 78 -6.68 -16.43 10.45
C ILE A 78 -7.63 -15.24 10.27
N THR A 79 -7.92 -14.53 11.36
CA THR A 79 -8.63 -13.25 11.28
C THR A 79 -7.67 -12.15 10.82
N VAL A 80 -8.13 -11.30 9.93
CA VAL A 80 -7.41 -10.12 9.46
C VAL A 80 -8.25 -8.88 9.69
N GLU A 81 -7.61 -7.82 10.14
CA GLU A 81 -8.19 -6.48 10.26
C GLU A 81 -7.76 -5.67 9.04
N ILE A 82 -8.73 -5.15 8.29
CA ILE A 82 -8.52 -4.42 7.04
C ILE A 82 -9.40 -3.18 7.07
N ASP A 83 -8.79 -2.02 7.28
CA ASP A 83 -9.46 -0.73 7.18
C ASP A 83 -9.94 -0.47 5.73
N GLN A 84 -11.04 0.30 5.63
CA GLN A 84 -11.66 0.62 4.34
C GLN A 84 -10.70 1.28 3.33
N ASP A 85 -9.74 2.08 3.79
CA ASP A 85 -8.76 2.77 2.96
C ASP A 85 -7.73 1.80 2.33
N VAL A 86 -7.42 0.70 2.99
CA VAL A 86 -6.51 -0.36 2.49
C VAL A 86 -7.09 -1.04 1.24
N PHE A 87 -8.43 -1.14 1.14
CA PHE A 87 -9.09 -1.61 -0.07
C PHE A 87 -8.89 -0.66 -1.25
N ALA A 88 -8.63 0.64 -1.02
CA ALA A 88 -8.39 1.65 -2.05
C ALA A 88 -9.50 1.66 -3.13
N GLY A 89 -10.77 1.52 -2.71
CA GLY A 89 -11.94 1.46 -3.59
C GLY A 89 -12.12 0.17 -4.39
N ARG A 90 -11.28 -0.85 -4.17
CA ARG A 90 -11.38 -2.15 -4.84
C ARG A 90 -12.41 -3.03 -4.14
N GLN A 91 -13.26 -3.69 -4.94
CA GLN A 91 -14.13 -4.75 -4.43
C GLN A 91 -13.39 -6.09 -4.50
N ILE A 92 -13.29 -6.78 -3.37
CA ILE A 92 -12.62 -8.07 -3.25
C ILE A 92 -13.66 -9.11 -2.84
N GLY A 93 -14.06 -9.95 -3.79
CA GLY A 93 -14.98 -11.05 -3.53
C GLY A 93 -14.27 -12.29 -2.99
N PRO A 94 -15.03 -13.28 -2.48
CA PRO A 94 -14.48 -14.47 -1.83
C PRO A 94 -13.65 -15.39 -2.73
N ASP A 95 -13.83 -15.31 -4.05
CA ASP A 95 -13.05 -16.07 -5.02
C ASP A 95 -11.74 -15.37 -5.42
N THR A 96 -11.54 -14.13 -4.98
CA THR A 96 -10.38 -13.31 -5.36
C THR A 96 -9.16 -13.72 -4.55
N VAL A 97 -8.14 -14.25 -5.23
CA VAL A 97 -6.84 -14.48 -4.60
C VAL A 97 -6.11 -13.15 -4.44
N ILE A 98 -5.73 -12.85 -3.21
CA ILE A 98 -5.02 -11.63 -2.85
C ILE A 98 -3.73 -11.97 -2.10
N GLU A 99 -2.81 -11.02 -2.13
CA GLU A 99 -1.65 -10.96 -1.26
C GLU A 99 -1.87 -9.82 -0.26
N ILE A 100 -1.73 -10.10 1.02
CA ILE A 100 -1.81 -9.11 2.09
C ILE A 100 -0.41 -8.93 2.68
N ALA A 101 -0.03 -7.68 2.94
CA ALA A 101 1.14 -7.35 3.74
C ALA A 101 0.68 -6.60 4.98
N GLY A 102 1.17 -7.00 6.14
CA GLY A 102 0.69 -6.51 7.42
C GLY A 102 1.60 -6.89 8.57
N LYS A 103 1.09 -6.68 9.78
CA LYS A 103 1.76 -7.04 11.03
C LYS A 103 0.93 -8.07 11.77
N VAL A 104 1.59 -8.99 12.45
CA VAL A 104 0.93 -9.83 13.46
C VAL A 104 0.52 -8.93 14.62
N ASP A 105 -0.76 -8.98 14.99
CA ASP A 105 -1.28 -8.40 16.22
C ASP A 105 -1.48 -9.54 17.24
N LYS A 106 -0.70 -9.50 18.32
CA LYS A 106 -0.71 -10.53 19.36
C LYS A 106 -0.84 -9.91 20.75
N ASP A 107 -2.08 -9.55 21.06
CA ASP A 107 -2.52 -9.19 22.40
C ASP A 107 -2.64 -10.40 23.35
N THR A 108 -2.32 -10.19 24.63
CA THR A 108 -2.52 -11.21 25.66
C THR A 108 -4.00 -11.45 25.92
N GLY A 109 -4.46 -12.69 25.78
CA GLY A 109 -5.85 -13.08 26.02
C GLY A 109 -6.78 -12.87 24.83
N LYS A 110 -6.27 -12.45 23.67
CA LYS A 110 -7.03 -12.37 22.42
C LYS A 110 -6.52 -13.38 21.39
N PRO A 111 -7.36 -13.79 20.41
CA PRO A 111 -6.88 -14.50 19.23
C PRO A 111 -5.82 -13.68 18.49
N VAL A 112 -4.88 -14.36 17.84
CA VAL A 112 -3.90 -13.71 16.97
C VAL A 112 -4.58 -13.24 15.69
N GLU A 113 -4.30 -12.00 15.29
CA GLU A 113 -4.84 -11.38 14.09
C GLU A 113 -3.71 -10.82 13.22
N ILE A 114 -4.04 -10.41 11.99
CA ILE A 114 -3.13 -9.63 11.13
C ILE A 114 -3.74 -8.26 10.89
N ASP A 115 -3.04 -7.21 11.30
CA ASP A 115 -3.33 -5.83 10.92
C ASP A 115 -2.76 -5.57 9.51
N VAL A 116 -3.64 -5.47 8.52
CA VAL A 116 -3.28 -5.40 7.11
C VAL A 116 -2.98 -3.96 6.69
N LYS A 117 -1.77 -3.74 6.18
CA LYS A 117 -1.31 -2.43 5.69
C LYS A 117 -1.41 -2.28 4.19
N ARG A 118 -1.46 -3.38 3.45
CA ARG A 118 -1.56 -3.37 1.99
C ARG A 118 -2.22 -4.63 1.47
N ILE A 119 -3.05 -4.45 0.45
CA ILE A 119 -3.56 -5.55 -0.38
C ILE A 119 -3.03 -5.42 -1.81
N GLY A 120 -2.50 -6.52 -2.35
CA GLY A 120 -2.25 -6.73 -3.77
C GLY A 120 -3.22 -7.78 -4.33
N ILE A 121 -3.79 -7.55 -5.51
CA ILE A 121 -4.53 -8.60 -6.22
C ILE A 121 -3.49 -9.53 -6.84
N ALA A 122 -3.54 -10.82 -6.50
CA ALA A 122 -2.68 -11.78 -7.18
C ALA A 122 -3.18 -11.88 -8.63
N ALA A 123 -2.30 -11.57 -9.59
CA ALA A 123 -2.67 -11.56 -11.01
C ALA A 123 -3.53 -12.78 -11.36
N ALA A 124 -4.73 -12.53 -11.90
CA ALA A 124 -5.54 -13.60 -12.45
C ALA A 124 -4.67 -14.34 -13.46
N THR A 125 -4.42 -15.63 -13.23
CA THR A 125 -3.83 -16.48 -14.25
C THR A 125 -4.82 -16.48 -15.41
N SER A 126 -4.60 -15.58 -16.37
CA SER A 126 -5.33 -15.53 -17.62
C SER A 126 -5.08 -16.87 -18.30
N LYS A 127 -6.05 -17.77 -18.22
CA LYS A 127 -6.10 -18.92 -19.13
C LYS A 127 -6.34 -18.32 -20.51
N LYS A 128 -5.29 -18.32 -21.32
CA LYS A 128 -5.40 -18.27 -22.77
C LYS A 128 -5.81 -19.64 -23.29
#